data_AF-A0AB38A5S7-F1
#
_entry.id   AF-A0AB38A5S7-F1
#
_cell.length_a   1.000
_cell.length_b   1.000
_cell.length_c   1.000
_cell.angle_alpha   90.00
_cell.angle_beta   90.00
_cell.angle_gamma   90.00
#
_symmetry.space_group_name_H-M   'P 1'
#
loop_
_entity.id
_entity.type
_entity.pdbx_description
1 polymer ?
#
loop_
_entity_poly.entity_id
_entity_poly.type
_entity_poly.pdbx_seq_one_letter_code
_entity_poly.pdbx_strand_id
1 'polypeptide(L)'
;MQAPGQTEYSSHHGITVMVRGFCIGEDRVLSCLRRVLFCGWRWTILYEHMYENKRTYSHDYLKSDEERISRAVSIAREILAKIAAGEISAFSKREYCDKPLIRTGRQLLQDKERDKPRPTPQRILEMRGLAKRAGWHNYHYGGSQLFYEQASFMADFEDDCDYTSHFSCYYPTYEDMSNLDARAYFSWRTKLKNHTITHAPLSFLFVYAYELLCKVGVASAQQAMTMLGVLRDSFCKDGANRVLDAYLQAWMLDFAVWHDLPLEYAHASFMHFNAVYELRELEQKLVQAQLTSSQASQINEGQLFELLCSVSSYHLEKSKLYTVYPALVQQACARVFIKMVNHCKTRRKTGYIDGLFGPAVCEPYTMFSGAIFYTPQAHADQVRATPWHVVYSCHDGRWTISKPCKAKKKSGELGNLLYEIDVALRQTLQEVTALKPREIPKYQRSYVTEAVQQVVEEKNRIEAAQVSINLDSLAAIRSDAAQICEVLLVEEERALESECELAFAAQASEETRQMSLLVDEAGMPLESKINNAANIRLLGNYQKQLLQAVLEGKPLPKADVGSMLSVEVDHINELLYDLVDDTVLEFDGQRVSLVEDYRKDVEEFLRAN
;
A
#
# COMPACT_ATOMS: atom_id res chain seq x y z
N MET A 1 -12.05 -83.40 17.80
CA MET A 1 -11.43 -82.14 17.33
C MET A 1 -12.49 -81.06 17.31
N GLN A 2 -12.25 -80.01 18.08
CA GLN A 2 -13.13 -78.87 18.31
C GLN A 2 -13.03 -77.85 17.17
N ALA A 3 -14.09 -77.05 16.98
CA ALA A 3 -14.01 -75.70 16.43
C ALA A 3 -14.95 -74.78 17.23
N PRO A 4 -14.44 -73.70 17.85
CA PRO A 4 -15.22 -72.53 18.30
C PRO A 4 -15.05 -71.37 17.27
N GLY A 5 -15.79 -70.26 17.25
CA GLY A 5 -16.81 -69.66 18.09
C GLY A 5 -17.20 -68.28 17.49
N GLN A 6 -18.32 -67.75 17.99
CA GLN A 6 -19.10 -66.53 17.69
C GLN A 6 -18.28 -65.20 17.59
N THR A 7 -18.74 -64.10 16.97
CA THR A 7 -19.86 -63.24 17.43
C THR A 7 -20.49 -62.29 16.39
N GLU A 8 -21.69 -61.86 16.75
CA GLU A 8 -22.78 -61.14 16.09
C GLU A 8 -22.50 -59.70 15.61
N TYR A 9 -23.25 -59.24 14.61
CA TYR A 9 -23.81 -57.87 14.61
C TYR A 9 -25.28 -57.92 14.18
N SER A 10 -26.13 -57.40 15.06
CA SER A 10 -27.58 -57.47 14.99
C SER A 10 -28.19 -56.32 14.18
N SER A 11 -29.37 -56.64 13.68
CA SER A 11 -30.35 -55.82 12.96
C SER A 11 -30.77 -54.52 13.68
N HIS A 12 -30.78 -53.39 12.96
CA HIS A 12 -31.61 -52.23 13.31
C HIS A 12 -32.53 -51.79 12.16
N HIS A 13 -33.78 -52.21 12.34
CA HIS A 13 -35.05 -51.71 11.84
C HIS A 13 -35.01 -50.33 11.17
N GLY A 14 -35.38 -50.33 9.88
CA GLY A 14 -35.86 -49.13 9.20
C GLY A 14 -37.15 -48.65 9.84
N ILE A 15 -37.15 -47.40 10.30
CA ILE A 15 -38.37 -46.70 10.72
C ILE A 15 -38.84 -45.88 9.51
N THR A 16 -39.88 -46.39 8.84
CA THR A 16 -40.72 -45.60 7.94
C THR A 16 -41.69 -44.79 8.80
N VAL A 17 -41.46 -43.48 8.97
CA VAL A 17 -42.49 -42.58 9.52
C VAL A 17 -43.27 -41.96 8.37
N MET A 18 -44.48 -42.46 8.12
CA MET A 18 -45.49 -41.71 7.38
C MET A 18 -45.97 -40.55 8.26
N VAL A 19 -45.53 -39.33 7.95
CA VAL A 19 -46.21 -38.11 8.41
C VAL A 19 -47.08 -37.60 7.27
N ARG A 20 -48.38 -37.92 7.34
CA ARG A 20 -49.41 -37.20 6.57
C ARG A 20 -49.59 -35.83 7.21
N GLY A 21 -49.25 -34.77 6.48
CA GLY A 21 -49.71 -33.41 6.74
C GLY A 21 -48.59 -32.37 6.81
N PHE A 22 -48.56 -31.49 5.80
CA PHE A 22 -47.73 -30.29 5.64
C PHE A 22 -46.23 -30.49 5.30
N CYS A 23 -45.97 -30.58 3.99
CA CYS A 23 -44.65 -30.38 3.39
C CYS A 23 -44.25 -28.90 3.40
N ILE A 24 -43.27 -28.51 4.21
CA ILE A 24 -42.41 -27.33 3.98
C ILE A 24 -40.97 -27.82 4.21
N GLY A 25 -40.14 -27.74 3.16
CA GLY A 25 -38.97 -28.62 2.96
C GLY A 25 -37.76 -28.36 3.86
N GLU A 26 -37.25 -29.46 4.43
CA GLU A 26 -35.96 -29.61 5.11
C GLU A 26 -34.73 -29.54 4.16
N ASP A 27 -34.94 -29.53 2.84
CA ASP A 27 -33.87 -29.61 1.83
C ASP A 27 -32.96 -28.37 1.75
N ARG A 28 -33.46 -27.18 2.13
CA ARG A 28 -32.69 -25.92 1.97
C ARG A 28 -31.57 -25.74 2.99
N VAL A 29 -31.76 -26.24 4.22
CA VAL A 29 -30.76 -26.11 5.30
C VAL A 29 -29.59 -27.08 5.05
N LEU A 30 -29.88 -28.30 4.57
CA LEU A 30 -28.89 -29.28 4.15
C LEU A 30 -28.08 -28.83 2.91
N SER A 31 -28.71 -28.09 1.99
CA SER A 31 -28.05 -27.48 0.81
C SER A 31 -26.96 -26.47 1.18
N CYS A 32 -27.25 -25.55 2.10
CA CYS A 32 -26.29 -24.55 2.58
C CYS A 32 -25.11 -25.19 3.33
N LEU A 33 -25.38 -26.17 4.20
CA LEU A 33 -24.33 -26.89 4.94
C LEU A 33 -23.41 -27.70 4.02
N ARG A 34 -23.96 -28.34 2.96
CA ARG A 34 -23.15 -29.11 2.00
C ARG A 34 -22.27 -28.24 1.10
N ARG A 35 -22.71 -27.04 0.69
CA ARG A 35 -21.87 -26.08 -0.08
C ARG A 35 -20.71 -25.54 0.76
N VAL A 36 -20.94 -25.28 2.05
CA VAL A 36 -19.89 -24.86 3.01
C VAL A 36 -18.86 -25.98 3.23
N LEU A 37 -19.32 -27.22 3.41
CA LEU A 37 -18.45 -28.38 3.61
C LEU A 37 -17.62 -28.72 2.36
N PHE A 38 -18.14 -28.52 1.15
CA PHE A 38 -17.41 -28.84 -0.09
C PHE A 38 -16.30 -27.85 -0.44
N CYS A 39 -16.45 -26.56 -0.10
CA CYS A 39 -15.34 -25.60 -0.19
C CYS A 39 -14.20 -25.97 0.76
N GLY A 40 -14.52 -26.58 1.91
CA GLY A 40 -13.55 -27.18 2.83
C GLY A 40 -12.96 -28.49 2.30
N TRP A 41 -13.75 -29.39 1.72
CA TRP A 41 -13.28 -30.70 1.23
C TRP A 41 -12.38 -30.63 -0.01
N ARG A 42 -12.57 -29.63 -0.89
CA ARG A 42 -11.66 -29.39 -2.01
C ARG A 42 -10.29 -28.88 -1.53
N TRP A 43 -10.26 -28.25 -0.36
CA TRP A 43 -9.03 -27.97 0.38
C TRP A 43 -8.42 -29.25 0.94
N THR A 44 -9.21 -30.15 1.53
CA THR A 44 -8.74 -31.40 2.16
C THR A 44 -8.16 -32.41 1.18
N ILE A 45 -8.77 -32.64 0.01
CA ILE A 45 -8.28 -33.65 -0.96
C ILE A 45 -6.97 -33.20 -1.65
N LEU A 46 -6.75 -31.88 -1.80
CA LEU A 46 -5.45 -31.32 -2.23
C LEU A 46 -4.42 -31.24 -1.08
N TYR A 47 -4.89 -31.17 0.17
CA TYR A 47 -4.03 -31.18 1.37
C TYR A 47 -3.54 -32.59 1.75
N GLU A 48 -4.40 -33.61 1.61
CA GLU A 48 -4.10 -34.99 2.00
C GLU A 48 -3.04 -35.65 1.11
N HIS A 49 -2.86 -35.17 -0.12
CA HIS A 49 -1.82 -35.67 -1.01
C HIS A 49 -0.43 -35.00 -0.85
N MET A 50 -0.29 -34.00 0.04
CA MET A 50 0.97 -33.23 0.17
C MET A 50 1.67 -33.29 1.53
N TYR A 51 1.10 -33.91 2.56
CA TYR A 51 1.76 -33.98 3.88
C TYR A 51 1.58 -35.33 4.60
N GLU A 52 2.26 -36.36 4.09
CA GLU A 52 2.70 -37.46 4.96
C GLU A 52 3.91 -36.97 5.79
N ASN A 53 3.64 -36.44 6.99
CA ASN A 53 4.40 -36.68 8.23
C ASN A 53 4.29 -35.53 9.26
N LYS A 54 3.93 -35.94 10.49
CA LYS A 54 4.18 -35.32 11.81
C LYS A 54 3.31 -34.12 12.27
N ARG A 55 2.35 -34.51 13.12
CA ARG A 55 2.08 -34.12 14.53
C ARG A 55 1.74 -32.66 14.90
N THR A 56 0.56 -32.59 15.51
CA THR A 56 0.14 -31.88 16.74
C THR A 56 0.02 -30.37 16.70
N TYR A 57 -1.23 -29.89 16.58
CA TYR A 57 -1.72 -28.78 17.38
C TYR A 57 -3.12 -29.11 17.93
N SER A 58 -3.22 -29.04 19.26
CA SER A 58 -4.49 -29.13 20.00
C SER A 58 -5.29 -27.87 19.75
N HIS A 59 -6.53 -28.01 19.27
CA HIS A 59 -7.54 -26.95 19.26
C HIS A 59 -8.81 -27.48 19.92
N ASP A 60 -9.02 -27.03 21.16
CA ASP A 60 -10.20 -27.24 21.99
C ASP A 60 -11.43 -26.51 21.43
N TYR A 61 -12.02 -27.02 20.35
CA TYR A 61 -13.34 -26.57 19.87
C TYR A 61 -14.18 -27.74 19.35
N LEU A 62 -14.65 -28.60 20.24
CA LEU A 62 -15.75 -29.52 19.93
C LEU A 62 -16.64 -29.71 21.16
N LYS A 63 -17.76 -28.98 21.24
CA LYS A 63 -18.99 -29.61 21.73
C LYS A 63 -19.54 -30.42 20.57
N SER A 64 -19.70 -31.73 20.75
CA SER A 64 -20.13 -32.63 19.69
C SER A 64 -21.45 -32.15 19.07
N ASP A 65 -21.67 -32.43 17.78
CA ASP A 65 -22.92 -32.07 17.10
C ASP A 65 -24.14 -32.67 17.82
N GLU A 66 -23.97 -33.80 18.49
CA GLU A 66 -24.98 -34.40 19.38
C GLU A 66 -25.34 -33.51 20.57
N GLU A 67 -24.38 -32.85 21.22
CA GLU A 67 -24.67 -31.92 22.32
C GLU A 67 -25.42 -30.67 21.82
N ARG A 68 -25.10 -30.19 20.61
CA ARG A 68 -25.78 -29.03 20.02
C ARG A 68 -27.22 -29.36 19.63
N ILE A 69 -27.44 -30.54 19.04
CA ILE A 69 -28.77 -31.05 18.69
C ILE A 69 -29.58 -31.33 19.97
N SER A 70 -28.98 -31.96 20.97
CA SER A 70 -29.65 -32.27 22.24
C SER A 70 -30.07 -30.99 22.98
N ARG A 71 -29.25 -29.94 22.94
CA ARG A 71 -29.59 -28.63 23.51
C ARG A 71 -30.71 -27.92 22.73
N ALA A 72 -30.70 -27.99 21.40
CA ALA A 72 -31.76 -27.42 20.57
C ALA A 72 -33.11 -28.13 20.80
N VAL A 73 -33.09 -29.46 20.92
CA VAL A 73 -34.29 -30.28 21.23
C VAL A 73 -34.80 -30.00 22.64
N SER A 74 -33.92 -29.82 23.62
CA SER A 74 -34.29 -29.41 24.99
C SER A 74 -35.02 -28.07 25.01
N ILE A 75 -34.48 -27.07 24.31
CA ILE A 75 -35.08 -25.72 24.23
C ILE A 75 -36.45 -25.79 23.52
N ALA A 76 -36.57 -26.55 22.43
CA ALA A 76 -37.85 -26.73 21.73
C ALA A 76 -38.91 -27.39 22.63
N ARG A 77 -38.53 -28.41 23.40
CA ARG A 77 -39.43 -29.06 24.37
C ARG A 77 -39.84 -28.11 25.50
N GLU A 78 -38.93 -27.27 25.98
CA GLU A 78 -39.22 -26.29 27.03
C GLU A 78 -40.19 -25.21 26.54
N ILE A 79 -40.05 -24.76 25.28
CA ILE A 79 -40.98 -23.82 24.64
C ILE A 79 -42.36 -24.47 24.46
N LEU A 80 -42.41 -25.72 24.00
CA LEU A 80 -43.67 -26.45 23.83
C LEU A 80 -44.36 -26.72 25.17
N ALA A 81 -43.61 -27.02 26.23
CA ALA A 81 -44.14 -27.18 27.58
C ALA A 81 -44.72 -25.86 28.13
N LYS A 82 -44.05 -24.73 27.89
CA LYS A 82 -44.55 -23.39 28.27
C LYS A 82 -45.77 -22.95 27.45
N ILE A 83 -45.89 -23.40 26.19
CA ILE A 83 -47.11 -23.23 25.36
C ILE A 83 -48.25 -24.09 25.92
N ALA A 84 -47.98 -25.36 26.26
CA ALA A 84 -48.98 -26.28 26.81
C ALA A 84 -49.46 -25.89 28.22
N ALA A 85 -48.58 -25.30 29.04
CA ALA A 85 -48.90 -24.74 30.35
C ALA A 85 -49.62 -23.38 30.28
N GLY A 86 -49.73 -22.78 29.08
CA GLY A 86 -50.38 -21.49 28.88
C GLY A 86 -49.59 -20.27 29.38
N GLU A 87 -48.29 -20.44 29.65
CA GLU A 87 -47.41 -19.40 30.18
C GLU A 87 -46.87 -18.45 29.09
N ILE A 88 -46.94 -18.84 27.81
CA ILE A 88 -46.58 -17.98 26.66
C ILE A 88 -47.86 -17.39 26.07
N SER A 89 -48.07 -16.09 26.28
CA SER A 89 -49.29 -15.33 25.90
C SER A 89 -49.45 -15.03 24.40
N ALA A 90 -48.68 -15.67 23.52
CA ALA A 90 -48.72 -15.44 22.07
C ALA A 90 -50.02 -15.91 21.39
N PHE A 91 -50.83 -16.72 22.08
CA PHE A 91 -52.24 -16.89 21.78
C PHE A 91 -53.03 -16.47 23.02
N SER A 92 -53.31 -15.17 23.11
CA SER A 92 -54.15 -14.66 24.20
C SER A 92 -55.47 -15.42 24.20
N LYS A 93 -55.87 -15.91 25.38
CA LYS A 93 -57.27 -16.16 25.71
C LYS A 93 -58.02 -14.87 25.43
N ARG A 94 -58.55 -14.70 24.22
CA ARG A 94 -59.59 -13.72 23.96
C ARG A 94 -60.88 -14.35 24.46
N GLU A 95 -61.31 -13.94 25.64
CA GLU A 95 -62.73 -14.03 25.98
C GLU A 95 -63.51 -13.37 24.83
N TYR A 96 -64.46 -14.13 24.28
CA TYR A 96 -65.33 -13.61 23.24
C TYR A 96 -66.17 -12.49 23.86
N CYS A 97 -65.92 -11.25 23.44
CA CYS A 97 -66.81 -10.13 23.68
C CYS A 97 -67.53 -9.81 22.37
N ASP A 98 -68.85 -9.64 22.42
CA ASP A 98 -69.64 -9.11 21.31
C ASP A 98 -69.21 -7.67 21.00
N LYS A 99 -68.16 -7.55 20.19
CA LYS A 99 -67.82 -6.32 19.49
C LYS A 99 -68.18 -6.55 18.01
N PRO A 100 -68.93 -5.63 17.38
CA PRO A 100 -69.25 -5.77 15.97
C PRO A 100 -67.95 -5.87 15.17
N LEU A 101 -67.90 -6.83 14.24
CA LEU A 101 -66.79 -6.94 13.29
C LEU A 101 -66.68 -5.60 12.55
N ILE A 102 -65.63 -4.83 12.87
CA ILE A 102 -65.36 -3.49 12.28
C ILE A 102 -65.20 -3.59 10.76
N ARG A 103 -64.91 -4.79 10.23
CA ARG A 103 -64.82 -5.08 8.80
C ARG A 103 -65.50 -6.40 8.48
N THR A 104 -66.18 -6.43 7.35
CA THR A 104 -66.79 -7.66 6.83
C THR A 104 -65.71 -8.61 6.29
N GLY A 105 -65.99 -9.92 6.26
CA GLY A 105 -65.05 -10.92 5.69
C GLY A 105 -64.67 -10.61 4.23
N ARG A 106 -65.55 -9.96 3.47
CA ARG A 106 -65.27 -9.47 2.11
C ARG A 106 -64.24 -8.32 2.10
N GLN A 107 -64.30 -7.40 3.05
CA GLN A 107 -63.29 -6.33 3.17
C GLN A 107 -61.92 -6.87 3.58
N LEU A 108 -61.88 -7.87 4.46
CA LEU A 108 -60.62 -8.56 4.81
C LEU A 108 -60.03 -9.33 3.61
N LEU A 109 -60.88 -9.91 2.75
CA LEU A 109 -60.43 -10.56 1.51
C LEU A 109 -59.95 -9.55 0.47
N GLN A 110 -60.62 -8.39 0.34
CA GLN A 110 -60.22 -7.30 -0.54
C GLN A 110 -58.92 -6.61 -0.08
N ASP A 111 -58.74 -6.42 1.24
CA ASP A 111 -57.49 -5.93 1.82
C ASP A 111 -56.36 -6.96 1.60
N LYS A 112 -56.61 -8.26 1.81
CA LYS A 112 -55.67 -9.33 1.42
C LYS A 112 -55.38 -9.39 -0.07
N GLU A 113 -56.31 -8.99 -0.93
CA GLU A 113 -56.11 -8.91 -2.38
C GLU A 113 -55.32 -7.66 -2.80
N ARG A 114 -55.47 -6.54 -2.08
CA ARG A 114 -54.66 -5.33 -2.23
C ARG A 114 -53.23 -5.53 -1.72
N ASP A 115 -53.07 -6.32 -0.66
CA ASP A 115 -51.78 -6.69 -0.05
C ASP A 115 -51.15 -7.95 -0.67
N LYS A 116 -51.78 -8.56 -1.69
CA LYS A 116 -51.13 -9.63 -2.45
C LYS A 116 -49.92 -9.02 -3.16
N PRO A 117 -48.70 -9.58 -2.97
CA PRO A 117 -47.56 -9.15 -3.77
C PRO A 117 -47.94 -9.25 -5.25
N ARG A 118 -47.58 -8.24 -6.06
CA ARG A 118 -47.82 -8.29 -7.51
C ARG A 118 -47.35 -9.67 -8.03
N PRO A 119 -48.12 -10.30 -8.94
CA PRO A 119 -47.81 -11.64 -9.43
C PRO A 119 -46.36 -11.70 -9.90
N THR A 120 -45.69 -12.84 -9.66
CA THR A 120 -44.29 -13.01 -10.06
C THR A 120 -44.20 -12.85 -11.59
N PRO A 121 -43.35 -11.94 -12.11
CA PRO A 121 -43.16 -11.77 -13.54
C PRO A 121 -42.84 -13.09 -14.22
N GLN A 122 -43.47 -13.33 -15.37
CA GLN A 122 -43.31 -14.57 -16.12
C GLN A 122 -41.84 -14.87 -16.44
N ARG A 123 -41.05 -13.82 -16.72
CA ARG A 123 -39.61 -13.94 -17.00
C ARG A 123 -38.81 -14.52 -15.83
N ILE A 124 -39.18 -14.21 -14.58
CA ILE A 124 -38.57 -14.83 -13.39
C ILE A 124 -38.94 -16.32 -13.32
N LEU A 125 -40.18 -16.68 -13.65
CA LEU A 125 -40.60 -18.09 -13.68
C LEU A 125 -39.88 -18.87 -14.78
N GLU A 126 -39.67 -18.27 -15.95
CA GLU A 126 -38.92 -18.85 -17.07
C GLU A 126 -37.43 -19.04 -16.74
N MET A 127 -36.80 -18.05 -16.11
CA MET A 127 -35.43 -18.13 -15.60
C MET A 127 -35.27 -19.32 -14.64
N ARG A 128 -36.22 -19.50 -13.70
CA ARG A 128 -36.22 -20.66 -12.79
C ARG A 128 -36.49 -21.98 -13.52
N GLY A 129 -37.21 -21.92 -14.64
CA GLY A 129 -37.42 -23.05 -15.54
C GLY A 129 -36.13 -23.58 -16.16
N LEU A 130 -35.06 -22.76 -16.30
CA LEU A 130 -33.75 -23.21 -16.78
C LEU A 130 -33.17 -24.33 -15.90
N ALA A 131 -33.31 -24.22 -14.58
CA ALA A 131 -32.82 -25.23 -13.63
C ALA A 131 -33.50 -26.61 -13.84
N LYS A 132 -34.79 -26.62 -14.18
CA LYS A 132 -35.54 -27.85 -14.44
C LYS A 132 -35.11 -28.55 -15.72
N ARG A 133 -34.69 -27.78 -16.73
CA ARG A 133 -34.20 -28.31 -18.02
C ARG A 133 -32.81 -28.93 -17.93
N ALA A 134 -32.00 -28.52 -16.95
CA ALA A 134 -30.66 -29.06 -16.72
C ALA A 134 -30.63 -30.47 -16.10
N GLY A 135 -31.77 -31.00 -15.65
CA GLY A 135 -31.92 -32.35 -15.11
C GLY A 135 -31.55 -32.48 -13.62
N TRP A 136 -32.41 -33.13 -12.84
CA TRP A 136 -32.29 -33.26 -11.37
C TRP A 136 -31.09 -34.12 -10.89
N HIS A 137 -30.41 -34.82 -11.79
CA HIS A 137 -29.28 -35.71 -11.47
C HIS A 137 -27.91 -34.99 -11.48
N ASN A 138 -27.89 -33.69 -11.76
CA ASN A 138 -26.68 -32.87 -11.87
C ASN A 138 -26.63 -31.71 -10.87
N TYR A 139 -27.12 -31.88 -9.64
CA TYR A 139 -26.86 -30.89 -8.57
C TYR A 139 -25.35 -30.72 -8.26
N HIS A 140 -24.52 -31.60 -8.82
CA HIS A 140 -23.07 -31.60 -8.78
C HIS A 140 -22.38 -31.07 -10.06
N TYR A 141 -23.13 -30.74 -11.11
CA TYR A 141 -22.62 -30.24 -12.39
C TYR A 141 -23.31 -28.91 -12.72
N GLY A 142 -22.56 -27.80 -12.65
CA GLY A 142 -22.99 -26.55 -13.29
C GLY A 142 -23.66 -25.48 -12.44
N GLY A 143 -23.45 -25.40 -11.11
CA GLY A 143 -23.96 -24.26 -10.32
C GLY A 143 -23.58 -22.89 -10.91
N SER A 144 -22.32 -22.74 -11.31
CA SER A 144 -21.85 -21.51 -11.98
C SER A 144 -22.33 -21.38 -13.43
N GLN A 145 -22.50 -22.50 -14.16
CA GLN A 145 -23.02 -22.48 -15.53
C GLN A 145 -24.50 -22.09 -15.56
N LEU A 146 -25.33 -22.71 -14.71
CA LEU A 146 -26.73 -22.37 -14.54
C LEU A 146 -26.87 -20.91 -14.10
N PHE A 147 -26.04 -20.48 -13.13
CA PHE A 147 -26.01 -19.07 -12.73
C PHE A 147 -25.72 -18.15 -13.93
N TYR A 148 -24.71 -18.48 -14.74
CA TYR A 148 -24.37 -17.72 -15.94
C TYR A 148 -25.52 -17.68 -16.96
N GLU A 149 -26.18 -18.81 -17.21
CA GLU A 149 -27.32 -18.90 -18.12
C GLU A 149 -28.52 -18.09 -17.62
N GLN A 150 -28.84 -18.18 -16.32
CA GLN A 150 -29.89 -17.40 -15.68
C GLN A 150 -29.58 -15.90 -15.70
N ALA A 151 -28.35 -15.53 -15.35
CA ALA A 151 -27.89 -14.15 -15.38
C ALA A 151 -27.97 -13.58 -16.80
N SER A 152 -27.47 -14.31 -17.79
CA SER A 152 -27.51 -13.92 -19.21
C SER A 152 -28.94 -13.76 -19.70
N PHE A 153 -29.85 -14.66 -19.33
CA PHE A 153 -31.27 -14.57 -19.66
C PHE A 153 -31.96 -13.34 -19.05
N MET A 154 -31.48 -12.87 -17.89
CA MET A 154 -32.01 -11.72 -17.14
C MET A 154 -31.17 -10.44 -17.32
N ALA A 155 -30.26 -10.40 -18.30
CA ALA A 155 -29.29 -9.32 -18.45
C ALA A 155 -29.95 -7.93 -18.53
N ASP A 156 -31.02 -7.81 -19.32
CA ASP A 156 -31.84 -6.62 -19.59
C ASP A 156 -33.14 -6.55 -18.77
N PHE A 157 -33.39 -7.53 -17.89
CA PHE A 157 -34.63 -7.53 -17.10
C PHE A 157 -34.59 -6.45 -16.00
N GLU A 158 -35.70 -5.71 -15.92
CA GLU A 158 -35.98 -4.69 -14.91
C GLU A 158 -37.26 -5.06 -14.14
N ASP A 159 -37.31 -4.68 -12.86
CA ASP A 159 -38.50 -4.83 -12.01
C ASP A 159 -38.65 -3.58 -11.12
N ASP A 160 -39.84 -3.39 -10.58
CA ASP A 160 -40.18 -2.34 -9.62
C ASP A 160 -41.13 -2.93 -8.55
N CYS A 161 -40.56 -3.81 -7.74
CA CYS A 161 -41.19 -4.44 -6.60
C CYS A 161 -40.91 -3.62 -5.33
N ASP A 162 -41.97 -3.14 -4.70
CA ASP A 162 -41.92 -2.53 -3.37
C ASP A 162 -41.91 -3.63 -2.30
N TYR A 163 -40.77 -4.34 -2.20
CA TYR A 163 -40.53 -5.37 -1.20
C TYR A 163 -39.12 -5.25 -0.61
N THR A 164 -39.04 -5.09 0.71
CA THR A 164 -37.77 -5.08 1.43
C THR A 164 -37.35 -6.51 1.77
N SER A 165 -36.39 -7.04 1.00
CA SER A 165 -35.82 -8.36 1.24
C SER A 165 -34.85 -8.37 2.41
N HIS A 166 -34.87 -9.45 3.19
CA HIS A 166 -33.89 -9.76 4.24
C HIS A 166 -33.06 -11.01 3.87
N PHE A 167 -32.93 -11.26 2.57
CA PHE A 167 -32.26 -12.45 2.04
C PHE A 167 -30.80 -12.51 2.49
N SER A 168 -30.42 -13.65 3.07
CA SER A 168 -29.07 -13.93 3.54
C SER A 168 -28.71 -15.37 3.21
N CYS A 169 -27.63 -15.54 2.45
CA CYS A 169 -27.11 -16.82 2.02
C CYS A 169 -25.60 -16.70 1.74
N TYR A 170 -24.85 -17.77 2.05
CA TYR A 170 -23.43 -17.90 1.73
C TYR A 170 -23.28 -18.49 0.33
N TYR A 171 -22.47 -17.86 -0.54
CA TYR A 171 -22.43 -18.11 -1.98
C TYR A 171 -23.80 -18.07 -2.67
N PRO A 172 -24.48 -16.90 -2.63
CA PRO A 172 -25.85 -16.77 -3.12
C PRO A 172 -25.94 -16.89 -4.65
N THR A 173 -26.99 -17.56 -5.11
CA THR A 173 -27.41 -17.62 -6.53
C THR A 173 -28.91 -17.31 -6.65
N TYR A 174 -29.43 -17.17 -7.87
CA TYR A 174 -30.88 -16.97 -8.07
C TYR A 174 -31.73 -18.13 -7.53
N GLU A 175 -31.21 -19.35 -7.55
CA GLU A 175 -31.92 -20.52 -7.04
C GLU A 175 -32.18 -20.47 -5.53
N ASP A 176 -31.31 -19.76 -4.80
CA ASP A 176 -31.41 -19.61 -3.35
C ASP A 176 -32.48 -18.58 -2.94
N MET A 177 -32.86 -17.67 -3.86
CA MET A 177 -33.85 -16.62 -3.62
C MET A 177 -35.29 -17.12 -3.72
N SER A 178 -36.20 -16.65 -2.85
CA SER A 178 -37.64 -16.80 -3.13
C SER A 178 -38.05 -15.98 -4.36
N ASN A 179 -39.26 -16.18 -4.90
CA ASN A 179 -39.73 -15.32 -5.99
C ASN A 179 -39.80 -13.85 -5.57
N LEU A 180 -40.16 -13.56 -4.32
CA LEU A 180 -40.17 -12.19 -3.80
C LEU A 180 -38.76 -11.62 -3.65
N ASP A 181 -37.81 -12.42 -3.17
CA ASP A 181 -36.41 -11.99 -3.08
C ASP A 181 -35.79 -11.73 -4.46
N ALA A 182 -36.09 -12.58 -5.45
CA ALA A 182 -35.66 -12.36 -6.83
C ALA A 182 -36.23 -11.05 -7.40
N ARG A 183 -37.51 -10.77 -7.14
CA ARG A 183 -38.12 -9.48 -7.53
C ARG A 183 -37.47 -8.29 -6.84
N ALA A 184 -37.23 -8.38 -5.53
CA ALA A 184 -36.50 -7.33 -4.81
C ALA A 184 -35.08 -7.13 -5.34
N TYR A 185 -34.37 -8.22 -5.66
CA TYR A 185 -33.04 -8.17 -6.26
C TYR A 185 -33.06 -7.43 -7.60
N PHE A 186 -33.93 -7.82 -8.53
CA PHE A 186 -34.02 -7.17 -9.84
C PHE A 186 -34.49 -5.71 -9.73
N SER A 187 -35.33 -5.38 -8.75
CA SER A 187 -35.74 -4.00 -8.49
C SER A 187 -34.59 -3.14 -7.97
N TRP A 188 -33.81 -3.68 -7.02
CA TRP A 188 -32.60 -3.03 -6.53
C TRP A 188 -31.55 -2.87 -7.64
N ARG A 189 -31.32 -3.92 -8.45
CA ARG A 189 -30.40 -3.91 -9.59
C ARG A 189 -30.81 -2.86 -10.63
N THR A 190 -32.10 -2.71 -10.90
CA THR A 190 -32.65 -1.69 -11.81
C THR A 190 -32.32 -0.28 -11.28
N LYS A 191 -32.58 -0.02 -10.00
CA LYS A 191 -32.22 1.25 -9.34
C LYS A 191 -30.72 1.53 -9.42
N LEU A 192 -29.89 0.53 -9.15
CA LEU A 192 -28.43 0.65 -9.21
C LEU A 192 -27.94 0.97 -10.64
N LYS A 193 -28.48 0.30 -11.66
CA LYS A 193 -28.18 0.60 -13.07
C LYS A 193 -28.59 2.01 -13.47
N ASN A 194 -29.68 2.52 -12.91
CA ASN A 194 -30.16 3.89 -13.06
C ASN A 194 -29.46 4.88 -12.11
N HIS A 195 -28.25 4.56 -11.64
CA HIS A 195 -27.43 5.40 -10.75
C HIS A 195 -28.08 5.78 -9.41
N THR A 196 -29.11 5.05 -8.98
CA THR A 196 -29.78 5.26 -7.69
C THR A 196 -29.29 4.23 -6.69
N ILE A 197 -28.41 4.66 -5.78
CA ILE A 197 -27.84 3.81 -4.74
C ILE A 197 -28.86 3.66 -3.61
N THR A 198 -29.30 2.42 -3.38
CA THR A 198 -30.18 2.07 -2.25
C THR A 198 -29.57 0.93 -1.45
N HIS A 199 -29.96 0.85 -0.17
CA HIS A 199 -29.54 -0.24 0.70
C HIS A 199 -29.93 -1.61 0.11
N ALA A 200 -29.01 -2.58 0.19
CA ALA A 200 -29.25 -3.95 -0.22
C ALA A 200 -28.67 -4.95 0.80
N PRO A 201 -29.29 -6.13 0.94
CA PRO A 201 -28.67 -7.26 1.64
C PRO A 201 -27.31 -7.61 1.04
N LEU A 202 -26.35 -7.98 1.89
CA LEU A 202 -25.00 -8.38 1.47
C LEU A 202 -25.00 -9.46 0.38
N SER A 203 -25.92 -10.43 0.47
CA SER A 203 -26.06 -11.48 -0.54
C SER A 203 -26.45 -10.96 -1.92
N PHE A 204 -27.21 -9.86 -2.03
CA PHE A 204 -27.50 -9.24 -3.33
C PHE A 204 -26.25 -8.64 -3.96
N LEU A 205 -25.38 -8.02 -3.14
CA LEU A 205 -24.12 -7.46 -3.61
C LEU A 205 -23.20 -8.54 -4.20
N PHE A 206 -23.14 -9.71 -3.56
CA PHE A 206 -22.39 -10.86 -4.10
C PHE A 206 -22.96 -11.36 -5.42
N VAL A 207 -24.29 -11.50 -5.54
CA VAL A 207 -24.93 -11.93 -6.79
C VAL A 207 -24.61 -10.95 -7.92
N TYR A 208 -24.69 -9.65 -7.65
CA TYR A 208 -24.36 -8.63 -8.64
C TYR A 208 -22.88 -8.63 -9.01
N ALA A 209 -21.97 -8.83 -8.04
CA ALA A 209 -20.55 -9.02 -8.32
C ALA A 209 -20.32 -10.22 -9.25
N TYR A 210 -21.00 -11.35 -9.03
CA TYR A 210 -20.90 -12.52 -9.90
C TYR A 210 -21.41 -12.25 -11.31
N GLU A 211 -22.51 -11.51 -11.48
CA GLU A 211 -22.98 -11.07 -12.79
C GLU A 211 -21.90 -10.27 -13.52
N LEU A 212 -21.28 -9.30 -12.85
CA LEU A 212 -20.24 -8.43 -13.43
C LEU A 212 -18.98 -9.21 -13.80
N LEU A 213 -18.53 -10.13 -12.94
CA LEU A 213 -17.40 -11.03 -13.24
C LEU A 213 -17.68 -11.91 -14.45
N CYS A 214 -18.94 -12.33 -14.64
CA CYS A 214 -19.38 -13.05 -15.83
C CYS A 214 -19.66 -12.14 -17.04
N LYS A 215 -19.41 -10.83 -16.93
CA LYS A 215 -19.72 -9.79 -17.93
C LYS A 215 -21.18 -9.77 -18.38
N VAL A 216 -22.11 -10.07 -17.47
CA VAL A 216 -23.55 -10.04 -17.75
C VAL A 216 -24.09 -8.62 -17.61
N GLY A 217 -24.89 -8.19 -18.58
CA GLY A 217 -25.57 -6.88 -18.51
C GLY A 217 -24.64 -5.68 -18.70
N VAL A 218 -23.42 -5.91 -19.21
CA VAL A 218 -22.43 -4.89 -19.57
C VAL A 218 -21.93 -5.09 -21.00
N ALA A 219 -21.55 -4.01 -21.67
CA ALA A 219 -21.07 -4.02 -23.05
C ALA A 219 -19.58 -4.40 -23.16
N SER A 220 -18.77 -4.13 -22.12
CA SER A 220 -17.32 -4.37 -22.14
C SER A 220 -16.77 -4.79 -20.79
N ALA A 221 -15.56 -5.38 -20.79
CA ALA A 221 -14.84 -5.69 -19.56
C ALA A 221 -14.50 -4.40 -18.79
N GLN A 222 -14.16 -3.31 -19.48
CA GLN A 222 -13.94 -2.01 -18.84
C GLN A 222 -15.17 -1.54 -18.06
N GLN A 223 -16.37 -1.68 -18.65
CA GLN A 223 -17.60 -1.31 -17.97
C GLN A 223 -17.88 -2.19 -16.74
N ALA A 224 -17.64 -3.51 -16.83
CA ALA A 224 -17.74 -4.39 -15.66
C ALA A 224 -16.78 -3.95 -14.54
N MET A 225 -15.52 -3.61 -14.88
CA MET A 225 -14.55 -3.13 -13.90
C MET A 225 -15.00 -1.83 -13.23
N THR A 226 -15.49 -0.87 -14.00
CA THR A 226 -16.06 0.38 -13.46
C THR A 226 -17.22 0.09 -12.50
N MET A 227 -18.13 -0.81 -12.86
CA MET A 227 -19.26 -1.17 -12.00
C MET A 227 -18.84 -1.93 -10.74
N LEU A 228 -17.79 -2.76 -10.80
CA LEU A 228 -17.18 -3.38 -9.61
C LEU A 228 -16.58 -2.33 -8.69
N GLY A 229 -15.94 -1.30 -9.25
CA GLY A 229 -15.46 -0.13 -8.52
C GLY A 229 -16.59 0.63 -7.83
N VAL A 230 -17.69 0.93 -8.54
CA VAL A 230 -18.89 1.56 -7.97
C VAL A 230 -19.49 0.72 -6.84
N LEU A 231 -19.57 -0.61 -7.02
CA LEU A 231 -20.06 -1.53 -5.99
C LEU A 231 -19.20 -1.46 -4.73
N ARG A 232 -17.88 -1.52 -4.89
CA ARG A 232 -16.93 -1.40 -3.78
C ARG A 232 -17.04 -0.04 -3.09
N ASP A 233 -17.01 1.05 -3.85
CA ASP A 233 -17.01 2.40 -3.30
C ASP A 233 -18.37 2.81 -2.71
N SER A 234 -19.47 2.20 -3.13
CA SER A 234 -20.80 2.55 -2.60
C SER A 234 -21.17 1.71 -1.36
N PHE A 235 -20.71 0.46 -1.30
CA PHE A 235 -21.17 -0.50 -0.30
C PHE A 235 -20.08 -1.02 0.64
N CYS A 236 -18.80 -0.71 0.41
CA CYS A 236 -17.68 -1.12 1.26
C CYS A 236 -16.94 0.05 1.94
N LYS A 237 -17.35 1.30 1.72
CA LYS A 237 -16.78 2.47 2.41
C LYS A 237 -16.89 2.37 3.93
N ASP A 238 -15.93 3.01 4.61
CA ASP A 238 -15.85 3.09 6.08
C ASP A 238 -15.86 1.74 6.81
N GLY A 239 -15.45 0.67 6.11
CA GLY A 239 -15.41 -0.67 6.65
C GLY A 239 -16.79 -1.34 6.75
N ALA A 240 -17.80 -0.83 6.04
CA ALA A 240 -19.02 -1.57 5.75
C ALA A 240 -18.69 -2.82 4.91
N ASN A 241 -19.42 -3.92 5.11
CA ASN A 241 -19.29 -5.15 4.30
C ASN A 241 -17.83 -5.62 4.08
N ARG A 242 -16.98 -5.62 5.12
CA ARG A 242 -15.54 -5.97 5.03
C ARG A 242 -15.25 -7.29 4.30
N VAL A 243 -16.16 -8.26 4.44
CA VAL A 243 -16.06 -9.54 3.76
C VAL A 243 -16.13 -9.37 2.24
N LEU A 244 -17.09 -8.57 1.75
CA LEU A 244 -17.21 -8.26 0.33
C LEU A 244 -15.99 -7.49 -0.18
N ASP A 245 -15.52 -6.49 0.56
CA ASP A 245 -14.33 -5.70 0.17
C ASP A 245 -13.10 -6.59 -0.05
N ALA A 246 -12.84 -7.53 0.87
CA ALA A 246 -11.73 -8.45 0.75
C ALA A 246 -11.82 -9.34 -0.50
N TYR A 247 -13.03 -9.81 -0.85
CA TYR A 247 -13.25 -10.57 -2.08
C TYR A 247 -13.13 -9.70 -3.33
N LEU A 248 -13.73 -8.51 -3.34
CA LEU A 248 -13.68 -7.59 -4.48
C LEU A 248 -12.24 -7.19 -4.81
N GLN A 249 -11.38 -6.95 -3.82
CA GLN A 249 -9.96 -6.66 -4.07
C GLN A 249 -9.26 -7.80 -4.83
N ALA A 250 -9.50 -9.05 -4.43
CA ALA A 250 -8.94 -10.21 -5.12
C ALA A 250 -9.55 -10.40 -6.51
N TRP A 251 -10.88 -10.35 -6.62
CA TRP A 251 -11.59 -10.58 -7.87
C TRP A 251 -11.35 -9.48 -8.91
N MET A 252 -11.22 -8.22 -8.50
CA MET A 252 -10.91 -7.12 -9.42
C MET A 252 -9.49 -7.26 -9.98
N LEU A 253 -8.51 -7.72 -9.18
CA LEU A 253 -7.18 -8.06 -9.72
C LEU A 253 -7.27 -9.22 -10.71
N ASP A 254 -7.95 -10.31 -10.35
CA ASP A 254 -8.13 -11.45 -11.24
C ASP A 254 -8.84 -11.02 -12.53
N PHE A 255 -9.85 -10.15 -12.43
CA PHE A 255 -10.61 -9.65 -13.57
C PHE A 255 -9.75 -8.78 -14.48
N ALA A 256 -8.86 -7.95 -13.91
CA ALA A 256 -7.92 -7.16 -14.67
C ALA A 256 -6.91 -8.04 -15.40
N VAL A 257 -6.39 -9.07 -14.76
CA VAL A 257 -5.49 -10.06 -15.38
C VAL A 257 -6.22 -10.81 -16.49
N TRP A 258 -7.43 -11.31 -16.21
CA TRP A 258 -8.23 -12.10 -17.13
C TRP A 258 -8.66 -11.34 -18.40
N HIS A 259 -8.85 -10.03 -18.31
CA HIS A 259 -9.29 -9.21 -19.46
C HIS A 259 -8.23 -8.25 -19.99
N ASP A 260 -6.96 -8.42 -19.57
CA ASP A 260 -5.84 -7.57 -19.97
C ASP A 260 -6.05 -6.06 -19.68
N LEU A 261 -6.71 -5.75 -18.56
CA LEU A 261 -7.02 -4.38 -18.14
C LEU A 261 -5.86 -3.76 -17.31
N PRO A 262 -5.86 -2.43 -17.11
CA PRO A 262 -4.95 -1.77 -16.17
C PRO A 262 -5.04 -2.33 -14.75
N LEU A 263 -3.89 -2.46 -14.08
CA LEU A 263 -3.74 -3.11 -12.77
C LEU A 263 -3.86 -2.11 -11.60
N GLU A 264 -4.82 -1.19 -11.66
CA GLU A 264 -4.95 -0.06 -10.71
C GLU A 264 -5.42 -0.49 -9.31
N TYR A 265 -6.09 -1.64 -9.20
CA TYR A 265 -6.72 -2.10 -7.95
C TYR A 265 -5.83 -2.96 -7.05
N ALA A 266 -4.58 -3.20 -7.44
CA ALA A 266 -3.62 -3.97 -6.67
C ALA A 266 -2.48 -3.09 -6.20
N HIS A 267 -2.25 -2.98 -4.90
CA HIS A 267 -1.15 -2.15 -4.42
C HIS A 267 -0.46 -2.70 -3.16
N ALA A 268 -1.18 -2.88 -2.04
CA ALA A 268 -0.50 -3.08 -0.76
C ALA A 268 0.11 -4.48 -0.56
N SER A 269 -0.61 -5.55 -0.91
CA SER A 269 -0.17 -6.93 -0.58
C SER A 269 0.98 -7.44 -1.44
N PHE A 270 1.33 -6.74 -2.53
CA PHE A 270 2.33 -7.20 -3.49
C PHE A 270 3.65 -6.43 -3.44
N MET A 271 3.73 -5.31 -2.71
CA MET A 271 4.98 -4.57 -2.49
C MET A 271 6.08 -5.46 -1.87
N HIS A 272 5.68 -6.45 -1.05
CA HIS A 272 6.60 -7.45 -0.53
C HIS A 272 7.30 -8.25 -1.63
N PHE A 273 6.57 -8.66 -2.67
CA PHE A 273 7.14 -9.43 -3.77
C PHE A 273 8.08 -8.60 -4.62
N ASN A 274 7.72 -7.35 -4.90
CA ASN A 274 8.57 -6.40 -5.60
C ASN A 274 9.92 -6.27 -4.90
N ALA A 275 9.90 -6.02 -3.59
CA ALA A 275 11.12 -5.82 -2.83
C ALA A 275 11.99 -7.09 -2.75
N VAL A 276 11.38 -8.27 -2.59
CA VAL A 276 12.13 -9.54 -2.62
C VAL A 276 12.75 -9.79 -3.99
N TYR A 277 12.06 -9.45 -5.08
CA TYR A 277 12.60 -9.57 -6.43
C TYR A 277 13.83 -8.67 -6.63
N GLU A 278 13.71 -7.37 -6.32
CA GLU A 278 14.79 -6.39 -6.45
C GLU A 278 16.02 -6.76 -5.60
N LEU A 279 15.79 -7.22 -4.37
CA LEU A 279 16.87 -7.69 -3.50
C LEU A 279 17.58 -8.93 -4.07
N ARG A 280 16.84 -9.83 -4.73
CA ARG A 280 17.42 -11.01 -5.37
C ARG A 280 18.23 -10.62 -6.61
N GLU A 281 17.73 -9.69 -7.43
CA GLU A 281 18.48 -9.16 -8.58
C GLU A 281 19.78 -8.49 -8.12
N LEU A 282 19.73 -7.72 -7.03
CA LEU A 282 20.92 -7.12 -6.43
C LEU A 282 21.89 -8.19 -5.92
N GLU A 283 21.41 -9.22 -5.22
CA GLU A 283 22.23 -10.35 -4.78
C GLU A 283 22.93 -11.03 -5.97
N GLN A 284 22.20 -11.30 -7.07
CA GLN A 284 22.78 -11.93 -8.25
C GLN A 284 23.87 -11.07 -8.88
N LYS A 285 23.64 -9.75 -9.00
CA LYS A 285 24.66 -8.80 -9.48
C LYS A 285 25.90 -8.83 -8.58
N LEU A 286 25.73 -8.85 -7.26
CA LEU A 286 26.84 -8.95 -6.29
C LEU A 286 27.62 -10.26 -6.43
N VAL A 287 26.92 -11.38 -6.61
CA VAL A 287 27.55 -12.70 -6.77
C VAL A 287 28.33 -12.79 -8.09
N GLN A 288 27.76 -12.28 -9.19
CA GLN A 288 28.33 -12.34 -10.54
C GLN A 288 29.50 -11.38 -10.76
N ALA A 289 29.37 -10.13 -10.33
CA ALA A 289 30.35 -9.09 -10.62
C ALA A 289 31.66 -9.21 -9.83
N GLN A 290 31.83 -10.24 -8.98
CA GLN A 290 32.97 -10.42 -8.09
C GLN A 290 33.33 -9.13 -7.31
N LEU A 291 32.34 -8.27 -7.04
CA LEU A 291 32.55 -6.93 -6.49
C LEU A 291 33.32 -7.07 -5.17
N THR A 292 34.60 -6.71 -5.20
CA THR A 292 35.39 -6.47 -3.99
C THR A 292 34.81 -5.26 -3.27
N SER A 293 35.12 -5.08 -1.98
CA SER A 293 34.60 -3.97 -1.16
C SER A 293 34.80 -2.57 -1.78
N SER A 294 35.75 -2.43 -2.71
CA SER A 294 36.06 -1.22 -3.45
C SER A 294 35.04 -0.82 -4.53
N GLN A 295 34.12 -1.70 -4.95
CA GLN A 295 33.08 -1.39 -5.93
C GLN A 295 31.66 -1.31 -5.32
N ALA A 296 31.56 -1.34 -3.98
CA ALA A 296 30.32 -1.10 -3.24
C ALA A 296 29.70 0.28 -3.53
N SER A 297 30.47 1.23 -4.07
CA SER A 297 30.04 2.56 -4.50
C SER A 297 29.00 2.58 -5.64
N GLN A 298 28.73 1.44 -6.28
CA GLN A 298 27.66 1.31 -7.30
C GLN A 298 26.29 0.94 -6.73
N ILE A 299 26.21 0.58 -5.44
CA ILE A 299 24.94 0.28 -4.80
C ILE A 299 24.30 1.59 -4.37
N ASN A 300 23.06 1.80 -4.80
CA ASN A 300 22.24 2.86 -4.23
C ASN A 300 21.82 2.45 -2.81
N GLU A 301 22.53 2.97 -1.81
CA GLU A 301 22.35 2.63 -0.40
C GLU A 301 20.96 3.02 0.12
N GLY A 302 20.41 4.13 -0.35
CA GLY A 302 19.06 4.59 -0.01
C GLY A 302 17.99 3.63 -0.53
N GLN A 303 18.06 3.26 -1.82
CA GLN A 303 17.14 2.30 -2.41
C GLN A 303 17.23 0.93 -1.72
N LEU A 304 18.45 0.44 -1.46
CA LEU A 304 18.65 -0.82 -0.73
C LEU A 304 18.03 -0.75 0.68
N PHE A 305 18.24 0.35 1.40
CA PHE A 305 17.65 0.55 2.72
C PHE A 305 16.12 0.48 2.69
N GLU A 306 15.48 1.17 1.75
CA GLU A 306 14.02 1.13 1.57
C GLU A 306 13.51 -0.28 1.29
N LEU A 307 14.18 -1.01 0.40
CA LEU A 307 13.86 -2.40 0.09
C LEU A 307 13.96 -3.28 1.34
N LEU A 308 15.05 -3.18 2.10
CA LEU A 308 15.25 -3.95 3.34
C LEU A 308 14.17 -3.64 4.39
N CYS A 309 13.84 -2.37 4.60
CA CYS A 309 12.79 -1.95 5.54
C CYS A 309 11.40 -2.46 5.12
N SER A 310 11.11 -2.49 3.81
CA SER A 310 9.81 -2.96 3.30
C SER A 310 9.56 -4.45 3.62
N VAL A 311 10.60 -5.28 3.62
CA VAL A 311 10.52 -6.73 3.87
C VAL A 311 10.96 -7.15 5.27
N SER A 312 11.48 -6.23 6.08
CA SER A 312 11.88 -6.47 7.47
C SER A 312 10.69 -6.39 8.44
N SER A 313 10.73 -7.21 9.51
CA SER A 313 9.78 -7.09 10.63
C SER A 313 10.11 -5.95 11.60
N TYR A 314 11.33 -5.40 11.53
CA TYR A 314 11.77 -4.25 12.31
C TYR A 314 11.83 -3.00 11.42
N HIS A 315 11.23 -1.91 11.91
CA HIS A 315 11.07 -0.64 11.20
C HIS A 315 12.22 0.33 11.53
N LEU A 316 13.37 0.11 10.91
CA LEU A 316 14.57 0.92 11.13
C LEU A 316 14.38 2.37 10.63
N GLU A 317 13.54 2.56 9.62
CA GLU A 317 13.15 3.87 9.07
C GLU A 317 12.43 4.76 10.09
N LYS A 318 11.86 4.17 11.15
CA LYS A 318 11.20 4.89 12.25
C LYS A 318 12.11 5.10 13.46
N SER A 319 13.36 4.65 13.39
CA SER A 319 14.31 4.79 14.49
C SER A 319 14.78 6.23 14.60
N LYS A 320 14.88 6.77 15.83
CA LYS A 320 15.47 8.10 16.08
C LYS A 320 16.88 8.24 15.50
N LEU A 321 17.63 7.14 15.45
CA LEU A 321 18.97 7.13 14.86
C LEU A 321 18.92 7.50 13.37
N TYR A 322 17.94 6.97 12.63
CA TYR A 322 17.80 7.25 11.20
C TYR A 322 17.45 8.71 10.93
N THR A 323 16.69 9.36 11.80
CA THR A 323 16.37 10.79 11.69
C THR A 323 17.61 11.68 11.82
N VAL A 324 18.58 11.29 12.66
CA VAL A 324 19.81 12.08 12.88
C VAL A 324 20.90 11.72 11.88
N TYR A 325 21.05 10.43 11.56
CA TYR A 325 22.15 9.91 10.75
C TYR A 325 21.66 9.00 9.59
N PRO A 326 20.85 9.52 8.65
CA PRO A 326 20.25 8.69 7.60
C PRO A 326 21.30 8.03 6.69
N ALA A 327 22.26 8.81 6.18
CA ALA A 327 23.31 8.29 5.29
C ALA A 327 24.17 7.23 5.97
N LEU A 328 24.55 7.44 7.23
CA LEU A 328 25.38 6.51 7.99
C LEU A 328 24.66 5.17 8.22
N VAL A 329 23.36 5.21 8.52
CA VAL A 329 22.54 4.00 8.70
C VAL A 329 22.39 3.25 7.38
N GLN A 330 22.16 3.94 6.27
CA GLN A 330 22.05 3.35 4.93
C GLN A 330 23.37 2.65 4.53
N GLN A 331 24.51 3.31 4.73
CA GLN A 331 25.85 2.74 4.51
C GLN A 331 26.09 1.49 5.35
N ALA A 332 25.78 1.53 6.64
CA ALA A 332 25.93 0.37 7.52
C ALA A 332 25.06 -0.81 7.05
N CYS A 333 23.80 -0.55 6.66
CA CYS A 333 22.92 -1.57 6.12
C CYS A 333 23.46 -2.18 4.83
N ALA A 334 23.97 -1.36 3.91
CA ALA A 334 24.56 -1.83 2.65
C ALA A 334 25.79 -2.72 2.89
N ARG A 335 26.72 -2.30 3.77
CA ARG A 335 27.92 -3.10 4.08
C ARG A 335 27.58 -4.43 4.76
N VAL A 336 26.64 -4.43 5.69
CA VAL A 336 26.17 -5.67 6.34
C VAL A 336 25.50 -6.58 5.32
N PHE A 337 24.65 -6.04 4.43
CA PHE A 337 24.01 -6.80 3.36
C PHE A 337 25.04 -7.50 2.46
N ILE A 338 26.06 -6.77 1.98
CA ILE A 338 27.14 -7.33 1.16
C ILE A 338 27.89 -8.45 1.91
N LYS A 339 28.22 -8.23 3.20
CA LYS A 339 28.86 -9.27 4.03
C LYS A 339 27.99 -10.53 4.15
N MET A 340 26.67 -10.37 4.32
CA MET A 340 25.73 -11.49 4.41
C MET A 340 25.61 -12.26 3.08
N VAL A 341 25.55 -11.57 1.95
CA VAL A 341 25.55 -12.17 0.61
C VAL A 341 26.85 -12.95 0.39
N ASN A 342 28.01 -12.36 0.68
CA ASN A 342 29.32 -13.02 0.55
C ASN A 342 29.48 -14.23 1.47
N HIS A 343 28.94 -14.15 2.69
CA HIS A 343 28.91 -15.29 3.61
C HIS A 343 28.07 -16.44 3.03
N CYS A 344 26.88 -16.15 2.51
CA CYS A 344 26.01 -17.19 1.93
C CYS A 344 26.65 -17.81 0.69
N LYS A 345 27.27 -17.01 -0.19
CA LYS A 345 28.02 -17.49 -1.36
C LYS A 345 29.14 -18.47 -1.00
N THR A 346 29.87 -18.23 0.09
CA THR A 346 31.05 -19.03 0.46
C THR A 346 30.75 -20.20 1.38
N ARG A 347 29.75 -20.08 2.26
CA ARG A 347 29.48 -21.03 3.34
C ARG A 347 28.14 -21.77 3.22
N ARG A 348 27.23 -21.34 2.34
CA ARG A 348 25.89 -21.93 2.19
C ARG A 348 25.65 -22.40 0.75
N LYS A 349 24.71 -23.34 0.60
CA LYS A 349 24.22 -23.79 -0.71
C LYS A 349 23.10 -22.90 -1.26
N THR A 350 22.52 -22.05 -0.42
CA THR A 350 21.39 -21.16 -0.74
C THR A 350 21.85 -19.72 -0.68
N GLY A 351 21.33 -18.87 -1.59
CA GLY A 351 21.49 -17.43 -1.53
C GLY A 351 20.95 -16.84 -0.23
N TYR A 352 21.39 -15.64 0.12
CA TYR A 352 20.92 -14.91 1.29
C TYR A 352 19.42 -14.59 1.18
N ILE A 353 18.95 -14.10 0.03
CA ILE A 353 17.53 -13.76 -0.16
C ILE A 353 16.65 -15.01 -0.13
N ASP A 354 17.08 -16.08 -0.79
CA ASP A 354 16.38 -17.37 -0.74
C ASP A 354 16.40 -17.99 0.65
N GLY A 355 17.44 -17.76 1.45
CA GLY A 355 17.48 -18.15 2.85
C GLY A 355 16.46 -17.42 3.71
N LEU A 356 16.15 -16.16 3.40
CA LEU A 356 15.19 -15.35 4.14
C LEU A 356 13.73 -15.57 3.71
N PHE A 357 13.48 -15.71 2.40
CA PHE A 357 12.12 -15.68 1.83
C PHE A 357 11.75 -16.96 1.07
N GLY A 358 12.70 -17.86 0.84
CA GLY A 358 12.56 -19.02 -0.03
C GLY A 358 12.77 -18.69 -1.51
N PRO A 359 12.89 -19.73 -2.36
CA PRO A 359 13.05 -19.54 -3.80
C PRO A 359 11.78 -18.97 -4.44
N ALA A 360 11.92 -18.49 -5.68
CA ALA A 360 10.77 -18.21 -6.54
C ALA A 360 9.95 -19.49 -6.76
N VAL A 361 8.63 -19.34 -6.85
CA VAL A 361 7.69 -20.47 -6.97
C VAL A 361 6.74 -20.25 -8.14
N CYS A 362 6.42 -21.32 -8.84
CA CYS A 362 5.33 -21.36 -9.82
C CYS A 362 4.32 -22.39 -9.32
N GLU A 363 3.07 -21.97 -9.13
CA GLU A 363 2.01 -22.82 -8.60
C GLU A 363 0.73 -22.69 -9.41
N PRO A 364 -0.13 -23.74 -9.45
CA PRO A 364 -1.46 -23.63 -10.02
C PRO A 364 -2.26 -22.51 -9.36
N TYR A 365 -3.01 -21.76 -10.16
CA TYR A 365 -3.80 -20.63 -9.69
C TYR A 365 -5.27 -20.76 -10.10
N THR A 366 -6.18 -20.52 -9.16
CA THR A 366 -7.62 -20.55 -9.43
C THR A 366 -8.11 -19.11 -9.54
N MET A 367 -8.34 -18.65 -10.76
CA MET A 367 -8.93 -17.33 -11.02
C MET A 367 -10.32 -17.23 -10.39
N PHE A 368 -10.62 -16.06 -9.82
CA PHE A 368 -11.88 -15.76 -9.15
C PHE A 368 -12.20 -16.73 -8.02
N SER A 369 -11.18 -17.09 -7.23
CA SER A 369 -11.35 -17.99 -6.09
C SER A 369 -12.45 -17.50 -5.15
N GLY A 370 -13.44 -18.36 -4.88
CA GLY A 370 -14.60 -18.02 -4.06
C GLY A 370 -15.73 -17.28 -4.81
N ALA A 371 -15.62 -17.03 -6.11
CA ALA A 371 -16.71 -16.47 -6.90
C ALA A 371 -17.57 -17.56 -7.57
N ILE A 372 -18.85 -17.26 -7.81
CA ILE A 372 -19.67 -18.01 -8.76
C ILE A 372 -19.39 -17.47 -10.15
N PHE A 373 -18.36 -18.04 -10.80
CA PHE A 373 -17.90 -17.62 -12.11
C PHE A 373 -17.95 -18.79 -13.11
N TYR A 374 -18.36 -18.48 -14.35
CA TYR A 374 -18.34 -19.42 -15.46
C TYR A 374 -18.06 -18.69 -16.77
N THR A 375 -17.28 -19.34 -17.63
CA THR A 375 -17.06 -18.93 -19.02
C THR A 375 -17.41 -20.10 -19.94
N PRO A 376 -18.19 -19.90 -21.02
CA PRO A 376 -18.50 -20.96 -21.98
C PRO A 376 -17.29 -21.48 -22.74
N GLN A 377 -16.28 -20.63 -22.92
CA GLN A 377 -15.04 -20.95 -23.63
C GLN A 377 -13.85 -20.89 -22.68
N ALA A 378 -12.89 -21.79 -22.87
CA ALA A 378 -11.61 -21.73 -22.19
C ALA A 378 -10.94 -20.39 -22.49
N HIS A 379 -10.23 -19.86 -21.50
CA HIS A 379 -9.46 -18.64 -21.69
C HIS A 379 -8.32 -18.90 -22.68
N ALA A 380 -8.07 -17.93 -23.57
CA ALA A 380 -6.94 -18.01 -24.50
C ALA A 380 -5.60 -17.99 -23.75
N ASP A 381 -4.56 -18.57 -24.36
CA ASP A 381 -3.24 -18.52 -23.77
C ASP A 381 -2.79 -17.07 -23.57
N GLN A 382 -2.32 -16.76 -22.36
CA GLN A 382 -1.93 -15.41 -21.98
C GLN A 382 -0.83 -15.47 -20.92
N VAL A 383 0.13 -14.55 -21.01
CA VAL A 383 1.09 -14.29 -19.94
C VAL A 383 0.98 -12.82 -19.56
N ARG A 384 0.67 -12.56 -18.29
CA ARG A 384 0.52 -11.21 -17.73
C ARG A 384 1.51 -11.02 -16.59
N ALA A 385 2.56 -10.24 -16.84
CA ALA A 385 3.45 -9.76 -15.80
C ALA A 385 2.83 -8.52 -15.12
N THR A 386 2.92 -8.47 -13.80
CA THR A 386 2.48 -7.32 -13.01
C THR A 386 3.67 -6.44 -12.59
N PRO A 387 3.45 -5.20 -12.13
CA PRO A 387 4.52 -4.32 -11.65
C PRO A 387 5.30 -4.84 -10.43
N TRP A 388 4.78 -5.85 -9.72
CA TRP A 388 5.38 -6.46 -8.53
C TRP A 388 6.04 -7.81 -8.82
N HIS A 389 6.42 -8.04 -10.08
CA HIS A 389 7.11 -9.25 -10.55
C HIS A 389 6.36 -10.56 -10.25
N VAL A 390 5.03 -10.49 -10.20
CA VAL A 390 4.16 -11.66 -10.19
C VAL A 390 3.69 -11.89 -11.62
N VAL A 391 3.78 -13.13 -12.09
CA VAL A 391 3.41 -13.47 -13.48
C VAL A 391 2.25 -14.45 -13.44
N TYR A 392 1.13 -14.06 -14.04
CA TYR A 392 -0.01 -14.93 -14.28
C TYR A 392 0.12 -15.52 -15.68
N SER A 393 0.05 -16.84 -15.80
CA SER A 393 0.15 -17.53 -17.09
C SER A 393 -1.02 -18.49 -17.26
N CYS A 394 -1.77 -18.32 -18.34
CA CYS A 394 -2.80 -19.24 -18.80
C CYS A 394 -2.26 -20.06 -19.97
N HIS A 395 -2.36 -21.38 -19.87
CA HIS A 395 -2.11 -22.31 -20.98
C HIS A 395 -3.21 -23.37 -21.00
N ASP A 396 -3.88 -23.54 -22.14
CA ASP A 396 -4.99 -24.49 -22.31
C ASP A 396 -6.09 -24.31 -21.23
N GLY A 397 -6.45 -23.05 -20.96
CA GLY A 397 -7.43 -22.67 -19.93
C GLY A 397 -6.99 -22.91 -18.49
N ARG A 398 -5.76 -23.37 -18.24
CA ARG A 398 -5.21 -23.60 -16.89
C ARG A 398 -4.31 -22.45 -16.49
N TRP A 399 -4.61 -21.86 -15.34
CA TRP A 399 -3.86 -20.73 -14.80
C TRP A 399 -2.76 -21.18 -13.84
N THR A 400 -1.62 -20.53 -13.93
CA THR A 400 -0.49 -20.64 -13.02
C THR A 400 -0.04 -19.25 -12.59
N ILE A 401 0.55 -19.16 -11.41
CA ILE A 401 1.10 -17.92 -10.86
C ILE A 401 2.56 -18.15 -10.46
N SER A 402 3.44 -17.33 -11.03
CA SER A 402 4.86 -17.25 -10.65
C SER A 402 5.05 -16.08 -9.70
N LYS A 403 5.71 -16.35 -8.56
CA LYS A 403 5.96 -15.37 -7.50
C LYS A 403 7.43 -15.33 -7.13
N PRO A 404 7.98 -14.15 -6.78
CA PRO A 404 9.36 -14.04 -6.31
C PRO A 404 9.67 -14.86 -5.05
N CYS A 405 8.68 -15.14 -4.21
CA CYS A 405 8.84 -16.01 -3.05
C CYS A 405 7.50 -16.62 -2.62
N LYS A 406 7.55 -17.69 -1.82
CA LYS A 406 6.36 -18.28 -1.20
C LYS A 406 5.93 -17.52 0.06
N ALA A 407 6.89 -16.97 0.79
CA ALA A 407 6.63 -16.22 2.02
C ALA A 407 5.84 -14.94 1.71
N LYS A 408 4.73 -14.72 2.42
CA LYS A 408 3.95 -13.47 2.35
C LYS A 408 4.22 -12.54 3.53
N LYS A 409 5.11 -12.95 4.45
CA LYS A 409 5.38 -12.27 5.72
C LYS A 409 6.76 -11.63 5.67
N LYS A 410 6.88 -10.50 6.33
CA LYS A 410 8.15 -9.84 6.62
C LYS A 410 9.10 -10.78 7.38
N SER A 411 10.39 -10.70 7.10
CA SER A 411 11.41 -11.56 7.70
C SER A 411 11.78 -11.11 9.12
N GLY A 412 11.62 -12.03 10.07
CA GLY A 412 12.05 -11.84 11.46
C GLY A 412 13.57 -11.92 11.63
N GLU A 413 14.23 -12.78 10.85
CA GLU A 413 15.70 -12.88 10.84
C GLU A 413 16.31 -11.57 10.35
N LEU A 414 15.80 -11.01 9.25
CA LEU A 414 16.23 -9.70 8.75
C LEU A 414 15.93 -8.60 9.77
N GLY A 415 14.75 -8.64 10.40
CA GLY A 415 14.38 -7.66 11.42
C GLY A 415 15.33 -7.67 12.62
N ASN A 416 15.80 -8.83 13.05
CA ASN A 416 16.80 -8.93 14.13
C ASN A 416 18.17 -8.42 13.69
N LEU A 417 18.56 -8.65 12.43
CA LEU A 417 19.80 -8.11 11.88
C LEU A 417 19.77 -6.57 11.81
N LEU A 418 18.71 -5.97 11.28
CA LEU A 418 18.55 -4.51 11.23
C LEU A 418 18.48 -3.88 12.64
N TYR A 419 17.84 -4.57 13.59
CA TYR A 419 17.83 -4.13 14.98
C TYR A 419 19.23 -4.12 15.59
N GLU A 420 20.06 -5.12 15.31
CA GLU A 420 21.44 -5.15 15.80
C GLU A 420 22.28 -4.03 15.17
N ILE A 421 22.06 -3.68 13.90
CA ILE A 421 22.72 -2.53 13.26
C ILE A 421 22.40 -1.25 14.03
N ASP A 422 21.14 -1.02 14.41
CA ASP A 422 20.73 0.13 15.23
C ASP A 422 21.42 0.13 16.60
N VAL A 423 21.45 -1.03 17.28
CA VAL A 423 22.15 -1.18 18.57
C VAL A 423 23.64 -0.84 18.45
N ALA A 424 24.33 -1.39 17.45
CA ALA A 424 25.76 -1.21 17.26
C ALA A 424 26.12 0.24 16.90
N LEU A 425 25.33 0.90 16.05
CA LEU A 425 25.53 2.31 15.71
C LEU A 425 25.33 3.21 16.92
N ARG A 426 24.28 2.99 17.72
CA ARG A 426 24.05 3.77 18.96
C ARG A 426 25.16 3.61 19.98
N GLN A 427 25.69 2.39 20.12
CA GLN A 427 26.83 2.13 21.01
C GLN A 427 28.11 2.83 20.55
N THR A 428 28.32 2.89 19.23
CA THR A 428 29.54 3.49 18.66
C THR A 428 29.47 5.02 18.67
N LEU A 429 28.30 5.61 18.39
CA LEU A 429 28.10 7.06 18.34
C LEU A 429 27.88 7.71 19.72
N GLN A 430 27.37 6.97 20.71
CA GLN A 430 27.09 7.44 22.09
C GLN A 430 26.12 8.63 22.26
N GLU A 431 25.58 9.18 21.17
CA GLU A 431 24.70 10.37 21.20
C GLU A 431 23.20 10.04 21.27
N VAL A 432 22.81 8.79 21.03
CA VAL A 432 21.41 8.36 20.95
C VAL A 432 21.12 7.30 22.01
N THR A 433 19.91 7.30 22.57
CA THR A 433 19.48 6.39 23.65
C THR A 433 19.84 4.92 23.37
N ALA A 434 20.58 4.28 24.28
CA ALA A 434 21.01 2.89 24.13
C ALA A 434 19.82 1.91 24.03
N LEU A 435 19.96 0.90 23.17
CA LEU A 435 19.01 -0.19 23.00
C LEU A 435 19.57 -1.49 23.59
N LYS A 436 18.69 -2.38 24.08
CA LYS A 436 19.08 -3.69 24.62
C LYS A 436 19.39 -4.65 23.47
N PRO A 437 20.58 -5.28 23.42
CA PRO A 437 20.91 -6.24 22.37
C PRO A 437 19.93 -7.42 22.33
N ARG A 438 19.66 -7.94 21.12
CA ARG A 438 18.88 -9.18 20.92
C ARG A 438 19.80 -10.38 20.77
N GLU A 439 19.24 -11.58 20.84
CA GLU A 439 19.99 -12.78 20.51
C GLU A 439 20.05 -12.94 18.99
N ILE A 440 21.26 -12.82 18.44
CA ILE A 440 21.57 -13.15 17.04
C ILE A 440 22.81 -14.07 16.99
N PRO A 441 22.98 -14.86 15.92
CA PRO A 441 24.17 -15.67 15.72
C PRO A 441 25.48 -14.85 15.82
N LYS A 442 26.50 -15.42 16.47
CA LYS A 442 27.79 -14.74 16.72
C LYS A 442 28.44 -14.18 15.46
N TYR A 443 28.34 -14.90 14.33
CA TYR A 443 28.92 -14.45 13.07
C TYR A 443 28.20 -13.20 12.52
N GLN A 444 26.86 -13.11 12.65
CA GLN A 444 26.09 -11.93 12.24
C GLN A 444 26.49 -10.73 13.09
N ARG A 445 26.60 -10.90 14.40
CA ARG A 445 27.08 -9.86 15.32
C ARG A 445 28.46 -9.35 14.93
N SER A 446 29.39 -10.26 14.65
CA SER A 446 30.74 -9.88 14.21
C SER A 446 30.73 -9.06 12.93
N TYR A 447 29.91 -9.44 11.93
CA TYR A 447 29.80 -8.69 10.68
C TYR A 447 29.16 -7.32 10.86
N VAL A 448 28.16 -7.21 11.73
CA VAL A 448 27.52 -5.93 12.09
C VAL A 448 28.53 -5.01 12.77
N THR A 449 29.21 -5.49 13.82
CA THR A 449 30.21 -4.69 14.55
C THR A 449 31.31 -4.19 13.63
N GLU A 450 31.89 -5.07 12.81
CA GLU A 450 32.96 -4.69 11.87
C GLU A 450 32.46 -3.67 10.83
N ALA A 451 31.27 -3.88 10.25
CA ALA A 451 30.73 -2.95 9.25
C ALA A 451 30.42 -1.58 9.84
N VAL A 452 29.86 -1.53 11.06
CA VAL A 452 29.55 -0.29 11.77
C VAL A 452 30.83 0.47 12.13
N GLN A 453 31.84 -0.21 12.67
CA GLN A 453 33.13 0.41 12.97
C GLN A 453 33.75 1.03 11.72
N GLN A 454 33.79 0.30 10.60
CA GLN A 454 34.36 0.83 9.35
C GLN A 454 33.60 2.05 8.81
N VAL A 455 32.28 2.09 8.95
CA VAL A 455 31.45 3.22 8.48
C VAL A 455 31.65 4.45 9.36
N VAL A 456 31.72 4.27 10.69
CA VAL A 456 31.97 5.37 11.62
C VAL A 456 33.42 5.88 11.51
N GLU A 457 34.39 4.99 11.36
CA GLU A 457 35.80 5.38 11.14
C GLU A 457 35.98 6.15 9.83
N GLU A 458 35.28 5.76 8.77
CA GLU A 458 35.31 6.48 7.49
C GLU A 458 34.68 7.88 7.63
N LYS A 459 33.51 7.98 8.30
CA LYS A 459 32.90 9.27 8.65
C LYS A 459 33.91 10.16 9.39
N ASN A 460 34.50 9.65 10.47
CA ASN A 460 35.45 10.39 11.29
C ASN A 460 36.70 10.79 10.49
N ARG A 461 37.15 9.95 9.55
CA ARG A 461 38.28 10.26 8.66
C ARG A 461 37.93 11.39 7.69
N ILE A 462 36.74 11.37 7.11
CA ILE A 462 36.25 12.42 6.20
C ILE A 462 36.11 13.75 6.97
N GLU A 463 35.53 13.71 8.17
CA GLU A 463 35.41 14.89 9.04
C GLU A 463 36.79 15.43 9.48
N ALA A 464 37.74 14.54 9.80
CA ALA A 464 39.10 14.94 10.14
C ALA A 464 39.90 15.49 8.94
N ALA A 465 39.56 15.09 7.71
CA ALA A 465 40.17 15.60 6.49
C ALA A 465 39.58 16.95 6.06
N GLN A 466 38.39 17.34 6.55
CA GLN A 466 37.85 18.69 6.38
C GLN A 466 38.64 19.67 7.24
N VAL A 467 39.65 20.30 6.64
CA VAL A 467 40.41 21.38 7.28
C VAL A 467 39.52 22.62 7.40
N SER A 468 39.11 22.93 8.63
CA SER A 468 38.46 24.21 8.94
C SER A 468 39.53 25.31 9.06
N ILE A 469 39.62 26.17 8.05
CA ILE A 469 40.53 27.33 8.06
C ILE A 469 39.79 28.50 8.72
N ASN A 470 40.23 28.89 9.91
CA ASN A 470 39.72 30.09 10.59
C ASN A 470 40.32 31.35 9.94
N LEU A 471 39.51 32.04 9.13
CA LEU A 471 39.91 33.27 8.43
C LEU A 471 40.03 34.49 9.36
N ASP A 472 39.41 34.46 10.54
CA ASP A 472 39.45 35.56 11.52
C ASP A 472 40.84 35.68 12.16
N SER A 473 41.57 34.57 12.24
CA SER A 473 42.93 34.54 12.77
C SER A 473 43.98 35.06 11.77
N LEU A 474 43.60 35.24 10.50
CA LEU A 474 44.52 35.57 9.42
C LEU A 474 45.07 37.01 9.53
N ALA A 475 44.25 37.94 10.05
CA ALA A 475 44.67 39.32 10.31
C ALA A 475 45.70 39.39 11.46
N ALA A 476 45.48 38.63 12.53
CA ALA A 476 46.42 38.54 13.66
C ALA A 476 47.75 37.92 13.21
N ILE A 477 47.71 36.82 12.46
CA ILE A 477 48.92 36.17 11.92
C ILE A 477 49.72 37.13 11.02
N ARG A 478 49.05 37.92 10.17
CA ARG A 478 49.71 38.93 9.32
C ARG A 478 50.32 40.07 10.14
N SER A 479 49.61 40.55 11.16
CA SER A 479 50.12 41.58 12.07
C SER A 479 51.34 41.11 12.85
N ASP A 480 51.28 39.90 13.42
CA ASP A 480 52.39 39.33 14.19
C ASP A 480 53.61 39.07 13.31
N ALA A 481 53.40 38.56 12.09
CA ALA A 481 54.46 38.36 11.12
C ALA A 481 55.12 39.69 10.70
N ALA A 482 54.32 40.74 10.47
CA ALA A 482 54.83 42.07 10.15
C ALA A 482 55.67 42.66 11.31
N GLN A 483 55.20 42.51 12.55
CA GLN A 483 55.95 42.94 13.74
C GLN A 483 57.27 42.17 13.92
N ILE A 484 57.28 40.87 13.66
CA ILE A 484 58.49 40.06 13.74
C ILE A 484 59.49 40.46 12.64
N CYS A 485 59.02 40.73 11.42
CA CYS A 485 59.88 41.22 10.34
C CYS A 485 60.53 42.56 10.73
N GLU A 486 59.74 43.52 11.21
CA GLU A 486 60.23 44.84 11.67
C GLU A 486 61.32 44.78 12.75
N VAL A 487 61.20 43.81 13.66
CA VAL A 487 62.17 43.60 14.74
C VAL A 487 63.46 42.96 14.25
N LEU A 488 63.40 42.15 13.18
CA LEU A 488 64.55 41.41 12.65
C LEU A 488 65.37 42.21 11.62
N LEU A 489 64.84 43.31 11.07
CA LEU A 489 65.53 44.13 10.08
C LEU A 489 66.72 44.91 10.68
N VAL A 490 67.87 44.83 10.01
CA VAL A 490 69.06 45.66 10.28
C VAL A 490 68.92 47.03 9.58
N GLU A 491 69.62 48.08 10.03
CA GLU A 491 69.47 49.45 9.49
C GLU A 491 69.69 49.55 7.96
N GLU A 492 70.57 48.71 7.41
CA GLU A 492 70.82 48.61 5.97
C GLU A 492 69.63 47.97 5.21
N GLU A 493 68.94 47.01 5.84
CA GLU A 493 67.76 46.34 5.29
C GLU A 493 66.51 47.21 5.39
N ARG A 494 66.37 48.03 6.46
CA ARG A 494 65.29 49.03 6.57
C ARG A 494 65.37 50.09 5.47
N ALA A 495 66.58 50.51 5.10
CA ALA A 495 66.77 51.47 4.01
C ALA A 495 66.36 50.88 2.66
N LEU A 496 66.70 49.60 2.41
CA LEU A 496 66.30 48.88 1.20
C LEU A 496 64.80 48.61 1.14
N GLU A 497 64.16 48.26 2.26
CA GLU A 497 62.70 48.11 2.30
C GLU A 497 61.99 49.44 2.06
N SER A 498 62.46 50.54 2.65
CA SER A 498 61.91 51.87 2.40
C SER A 498 62.07 52.32 0.94
N GLU A 499 63.23 52.02 0.32
CA GLU A 499 63.44 52.26 -1.11
C GLU A 499 62.53 51.37 -1.99
N CYS A 500 62.32 50.11 -1.60
CA CYS A 500 61.38 49.20 -2.27
C CYS A 500 59.93 49.65 -2.13
N GLU A 501 59.50 50.13 -0.96
CA GLU A 501 58.15 50.67 -0.73
C GLU A 501 57.91 51.93 -1.55
N LEU A 502 58.89 52.83 -1.62
CA LEU A 502 58.85 54.02 -2.47
C LEU A 502 58.80 53.64 -3.96
N ALA A 503 59.53 52.61 -4.37
CA ALA A 503 59.49 52.08 -5.74
C ALA A 503 58.14 51.42 -6.08
N PHE A 504 57.57 50.64 -5.15
CA PHE A 504 56.25 50.02 -5.32
C PHE A 504 55.12 51.06 -5.35
N ALA A 505 55.19 52.08 -4.49
CA ALA A 505 54.23 53.18 -4.50
C ALA A 505 54.32 54.00 -5.80
N ALA A 506 55.54 54.22 -6.31
CA ALA A 506 55.74 54.86 -7.61
C ALA A 506 55.16 54.00 -8.75
N GLN A 507 55.39 52.68 -8.75
CA GLN A 507 54.84 51.75 -9.75
C GLN A 507 53.32 51.67 -9.70
N ALA A 508 52.71 51.54 -8.52
CA ALA A 508 51.25 51.53 -8.37
C ALA A 508 50.62 52.86 -8.81
N SER A 509 51.30 53.99 -8.59
CA SER A 509 50.86 55.30 -9.06
C SER A 509 50.95 55.41 -10.59
N GLU A 510 51.97 54.83 -11.21
CA GLU A 510 52.18 54.82 -12.66
C GLU A 510 51.22 53.86 -13.37
N GLU A 511 50.92 52.70 -12.77
CA GLU A 511 49.92 51.73 -13.27
C GLU A 511 48.49 52.31 -13.21
N THR A 512 48.15 53.01 -12.12
CA THR A 512 46.87 53.74 -12.00
C THR A 512 46.79 54.88 -13.03
N ARG A 513 47.92 55.54 -13.31
CA ARG A 513 48.03 56.59 -14.33
C ARG A 513 47.98 56.05 -15.76
N GLN A 514 48.48 54.84 -16.02
CA GLN A 514 48.37 54.18 -17.32
C GLN A 514 46.96 53.60 -17.57
N MET A 515 46.30 53.10 -16.53
CA MET A 515 44.94 52.57 -16.62
C MET A 515 43.88 53.67 -16.89
N SER A 516 44.11 54.89 -16.40
CA SER A 516 43.26 56.07 -16.64
C SER A 516 43.41 56.69 -18.04
N LEU A 517 44.45 56.31 -18.79
CA LEU A 517 44.73 56.82 -20.15
C LEU A 517 44.17 55.92 -21.28
N LEU A 518 43.61 54.76 -20.96
CA LEU A 518 42.96 53.87 -21.93
C LEU A 518 41.50 54.32 -22.16
N VAL A 519 41.21 54.77 -23.37
CA VAL A 519 39.88 55.23 -23.84
C VAL A 519 39.42 54.31 -24.98
N ASP A 520 38.13 53.94 -25.01
CA ASP A 520 37.56 53.11 -26.10
C ASP A 520 37.20 53.93 -27.37
N GLU A 521 36.78 53.27 -28.45
CA GLU A 521 36.39 53.89 -29.74
C GLU A 521 35.16 54.84 -29.65
N ALA A 522 34.52 54.98 -28.48
CA ALA A 522 33.47 55.96 -28.23
C ALA A 522 33.92 57.15 -27.36
N GLY A 523 35.19 57.20 -26.95
CA GLY A 523 35.80 58.37 -26.31
C GLY A 523 35.46 58.55 -24.83
N MET A 524 35.09 57.50 -24.09
CA MET A 524 34.87 57.58 -22.64
C MET A 524 35.90 56.78 -21.79
N PRO A 525 36.30 57.28 -20.60
CA PRO A 525 37.33 56.64 -19.78
C PRO A 525 36.91 55.28 -19.20
N LEU A 526 37.81 54.29 -19.24
CA LEU A 526 37.60 52.89 -18.81
C LEU A 526 37.67 52.68 -17.28
N GLU A 527 37.57 53.73 -16.46
CA GLU A 527 37.59 53.61 -15.00
C GLU A 527 36.26 53.09 -14.41
N SER A 528 35.19 53.04 -15.20
CA SER A 528 33.84 52.67 -14.72
C SER A 528 33.52 51.17 -14.73
N LYS A 529 34.41 50.29 -15.22
CA LYS A 529 34.16 48.83 -15.25
C LYS A 529 34.98 48.01 -14.25
N ILE A 530 36.12 48.51 -13.77
CA ILE A 530 36.95 47.77 -12.80
C ILE A 530 36.40 47.89 -11.37
N ASN A 531 35.73 49.01 -11.03
CA ASN A 531 35.05 49.17 -9.73
C ASN A 531 33.66 48.51 -9.64
N ASN A 532 33.12 47.98 -10.75
CA ASN A 532 31.84 47.27 -10.74
C ASN A 532 32.02 45.76 -10.60
N ALA A 533 33.10 45.15 -11.06
CA ALA A 533 33.27 43.69 -10.93
C ALA A 533 33.43 43.21 -9.46
N ALA A 534 33.91 44.06 -8.56
CA ALA A 534 33.98 43.77 -7.12
C ALA A 534 32.72 44.20 -6.34
N ASN A 535 31.90 45.11 -6.89
CA ASN A 535 30.61 45.51 -6.31
C ASN A 535 29.41 44.70 -6.84
N ILE A 536 29.58 43.87 -7.89
CA ILE A 536 28.52 43.01 -8.45
C ILE A 536 28.22 41.77 -7.56
N ARG A 537 28.81 41.64 -6.37
CA ARG A 537 28.48 40.55 -5.41
C ARG A 537 28.00 41.03 -4.05
N LEU A 538 27.83 42.33 -3.84
CA LEU A 538 27.33 42.90 -2.59
C LEU A 538 26.09 43.74 -2.90
N LEU A 539 25.00 43.49 -2.16
CA LEU A 539 23.84 44.38 -2.21
C LEU A 539 24.27 45.81 -1.87
N GLY A 540 23.99 46.76 -2.75
CA GLY A 540 24.14 48.18 -2.43
C GLY A 540 23.19 48.60 -1.30
N ASN A 541 23.46 49.78 -0.71
CA ASN A 541 22.70 50.27 0.43
C ASN A 541 21.19 50.42 0.13
N TYR A 542 20.84 50.79 -1.10
CA TYR A 542 19.43 50.88 -1.53
C TYR A 542 18.76 49.51 -1.60
N GLN A 543 19.44 48.52 -2.19
CA GLN A 543 18.91 47.15 -2.33
C GLN A 543 18.78 46.45 -0.98
N LYS A 544 19.71 46.68 -0.03
CA LYS A 544 19.58 46.21 1.36
C LYS A 544 18.36 46.81 2.06
N GLN A 545 18.16 48.13 1.92
CA GLN A 545 17.00 48.82 2.48
C GLN A 545 15.68 48.33 1.86
N LEU A 546 15.68 48.05 0.55
CA LEU A 546 14.53 47.50 -0.15
C LEU A 546 14.18 46.10 0.34
N LEU A 547 15.18 45.20 0.41
CA LEU A 547 15.01 43.83 0.90
C LEU A 547 14.54 43.79 2.36
N GLN A 548 15.11 44.66 3.21
CA GLN A 548 14.69 44.79 4.62
C GLN A 548 13.28 45.36 4.76
N ALA A 549 12.89 46.34 3.92
CA ALA A 549 11.53 46.87 3.92
C ALA A 549 10.50 45.81 3.51
N VAL A 550 10.81 44.96 2.54
CA VAL A 550 9.95 43.84 2.12
C VAL A 550 9.84 42.78 3.23
N LEU A 551 10.96 42.42 3.87
CA LEU A 551 10.98 41.48 5.00
C LEU A 551 10.14 41.94 6.19
N GLU A 552 10.23 43.22 6.54
CA GLU A 552 9.56 43.82 7.71
C GLU A 552 8.13 44.33 7.39
N GLY A 553 7.67 44.24 6.13
CA GLY A 553 6.37 44.74 5.69
C GLY A 553 6.23 46.27 5.75
N LYS A 554 7.34 47.00 5.62
CA LYS A 554 7.41 48.47 5.66
C LYS A 554 7.29 49.09 4.26
N PRO A 555 6.89 50.37 4.14
CA PRO A 555 6.85 51.04 2.85
C PRO A 555 8.24 51.09 2.19
N LEU A 556 8.29 50.79 0.89
CA LEU A 556 9.54 50.71 0.11
C LEU A 556 10.29 52.04 0.11
N PRO A 557 11.64 52.02 0.12
CA PRO A 557 12.45 53.24 0.04
C PRO A 557 12.23 53.96 -1.29
N LYS A 558 12.18 55.29 -1.26
CA LYS A 558 12.05 56.11 -2.49
C LYS A 558 13.23 55.84 -3.41
N ALA A 559 12.97 55.40 -4.63
CA ALA A 559 13.99 55.18 -5.64
C ALA A 559 14.75 56.48 -5.95
N ASP A 560 16.07 56.37 -6.13
CA ASP A 560 16.89 57.47 -6.63
C ASP A 560 16.50 57.82 -8.07
N VAL A 561 16.72 59.07 -8.47
CA VAL A 561 16.31 59.59 -9.78
C VAL A 561 17.08 58.87 -10.88
N GLY A 562 16.46 57.86 -11.50
CA GLY A 562 17.01 57.11 -12.63
C GLY A 562 16.91 55.58 -12.54
N SER A 563 16.54 55.00 -11.38
CA SER A 563 16.38 53.54 -11.25
C SER A 563 14.92 53.09 -11.33
N MET A 564 14.65 52.04 -12.11
CA MET A 564 13.34 51.39 -12.16
C MET A 564 13.28 50.30 -11.09
N LEU A 565 12.21 50.28 -10.30
CA LEU A 565 12.00 49.32 -9.21
C LEU A 565 12.10 47.86 -9.67
N SER A 566 11.65 47.55 -10.90
CA SER A 566 11.77 46.22 -11.49
C SER A 566 13.23 45.77 -11.65
N VAL A 567 14.10 46.68 -12.08
CA VAL A 567 15.53 46.39 -12.31
C VAL A 567 16.25 46.10 -11.00
N GLU A 568 15.86 46.78 -9.92
CA GLU A 568 16.44 46.56 -8.59
C GLU A 568 15.98 45.23 -7.98
N VAL A 569 14.74 44.81 -8.25
CA VAL A 569 14.22 43.49 -7.84
C VAL A 569 14.91 42.37 -8.60
N ASP A 570 15.05 42.52 -9.92
CA ASP A 570 15.75 41.53 -10.76
C ASP A 570 17.21 41.41 -10.32
N HIS A 571 17.87 42.52 -9.99
CA HIS A 571 19.25 42.50 -9.50
C HIS A 571 19.39 41.77 -8.15
N ILE A 572 18.44 41.95 -7.22
CA ILE A 572 18.42 41.20 -5.95
C ILE A 572 18.19 39.71 -6.20
N ASN A 573 17.28 39.35 -7.10
CA ASN A 573 17.02 37.95 -7.45
C ASN A 573 18.24 37.31 -8.10
N GLU A 574 18.94 37.98 -9.02
CA GLU A 574 20.18 37.45 -9.63
C GLU A 574 21.27 37.22 -8.58
N LEU A 575 21.42 38.12 -7.61
CA LEU A 575 22.41 38.00 -6.54
C LEU A 575 22.10 36.86 -5.57
N LEU A 576 20.83 36.62 -5.26
CA LEU A 576 20.39 35.58 -4.35
C LEU A 576 20.17 34.23 -5.05
N TYR A 577 20.17 34.20 -6.39
CA TYR A 577 20.01 32.97 -7.16
C TYR A 577 21.11 31.95 -6.86
N ASP A 578 22.36 32.38 -6.75
CA ASP A 578 23.49 31.50 -6.37
C ASP A 578 23.34 30.89 -4.96
N LEU A 579 22.51 31.47 -4.08
CA LEU A 579 22.30 31.02 -2.71
C LEU A 579 21.03 30.16 -2.55
N VAL A 580 19.94 30.57 -3.20
CA VAL A 580 18.60 30.01 -3.01
C VAL A 580 18.16 29.11 -4.18
N ASP A 581 18.81 29.24 -5.34
CA ASP A 581 18.51 28.55 -6.60
C ASP A 581 17.06 28.78 -7.10
N ASP A 582 16.41 29.85 -6.61
CA ASP A 582 15.05 30.25 -6.98
C ASP A 582 14.85 31.78 -6.83
N THR A 583 13.76 32.31 -7.39
CA THR A 583 13.36 33.72 -7.26
C THR A 583 12.84 34.02 -5.85
N VAL A 584 13.49 34.97 -5.19
CA VAL A 584 13.21 35.31 -3.78
C VAL A 584 12.15 36.41 -3.68
N LEU A 585 12.19 37.38 -4.59
CA LEU A 585 11.26 38.50 -4.66
C LEU A 585 10.38 38.41 -5.90
N GLU A 586 9.07 38.55 -5.73
CA GLU A 586 8.10 38.67 -6.81
C GLU A 586 7.71 40.13 -7.01
N PHE A 587 7.67 40.59 -8.26
CA PHE A 587 7.22 41.93 -8.63
C PHE A 587 6.04 41.85 -9.61
N ASP A 588 4.86 42.32 -9.17
CA ASP A 588 3.62 42.28 -9.97
C ASP A 588 3.38 43.54 -10.83
N GLY A 589 4.37 44.43 -10.90
CA GLY A 589 4.29 45.73 -11.58
C GLY A 589 3.93 46.91 -10.67
N GLN A 590 3.40 46.67 -9.47
CA GLN A 590 3.08 47.72 -8.49
C GLN A 590 3.59 47.42 -7.07
N ARG A 591 3.81 46.15 -6.73
CA ARG A 591 4.21 45.69 -5.40
C ARG A 591 5.32 44.65 -5.51
N VAL A 592 6.21 44.68 -4.52
CA VAL A 592 7.29 43.70 -4.33
C VAL A 592 6.91 42.86 -3.11
N SER A 593 6.85 41.53 -3.27
CA SER A 593 6.59 40.58 -2.19
C SER A 593 7.70 39.54 -2.09
N LEU A 594 7.99 39.10 -0.86
CA LEU A 594 8.93 38.01 -0.60
C LEU A 594 8.21 36.67 -0.70
N VAL A 595 8.85 35.70 -1.35
CA VAL A 595 8.41 34.30 -1.31
C VAL A 595 8.71 33.75 0.09
N GLU A 596 7.66 33.45 0.85
CA GLU A 596 7.76 33.13 2.28
C GLU A 596 8.64 31.92 2.59
N ASP A 597 8.74 30.97 1.66
CA ASP A 597 9.56 29.75 1.80
C ASP A 597 11.06 30.08 1.96
N TYR A 598 11.51 31.21 1.41
CA TYR A 598 12.92 31.65 1.44
C TYR A 598 13.19 32.74 2.47
N ARG A 599 12.20 33.14 3.28
CA ARG A 599 12.36 34.20 4.28
C ARG A 599 13.57 33.98 5.19
N LYS A 600 13.76 32.74 5.64
CA LYS A 600 14.83 32.39 6.57
C LYS A 600 16.23 32.53 5.92
N ASP A 601 16.35 32.16 4.65
CA ASP A 601 17.61 32.23 3.90
C ASP A 601 18.00 33.69 3.61
N VAL A 602 17.00 34.54 3.33
CA VAL A 602 17.21 35.99 3.17
C VAL A 602 17.59 36.67 4.49
N GLU A 603 16.97 36.27 5.61
CA GLU A 603 17.35 36.77 6.93
C GLU A 603 18.78 36.38 7.33
N GLU A 604 19.21 35.16 6.98
CA GLU A 604 20.58 34.70 7.19
C GLU A 604 21.57 35.47 6.31
N PHE A 605 21.21 35.71 5.05
CA PHE A 605 22.01 36.51 4.12
C PHE A 605 22.22 37.96 4.59
N LEU A 606 21.17 38.62 5.09
CA LEU A 606 21.27 39.99 5.65
C LEU A 606 22.01 40.05 6.99
N ARG A 607 22.11 38.96 7.74
CA ARG A 607 22.94 38.90 8.96
C ARG A 607 24.42 38.70 8.65
N ALA A 608 24.73 38.03 7.54
CA ALA A 608 26.08 37.75 7.10
C ALA A 608 26.75 38.90 6.33
N ASN A 609 25.96 39.79 5.71
CA ASN A 609 26.41 40.89 4.85
C ASN A 609 25.82 42.24 5.23
#